data_AF-A0A955WSE1-F1
#
_entry.id   AF-A0A955WSE1-F1
#
_cell.length_a   1.000
_cell.length_b   1.000
_cell.length_c   1.000
_cell.angle_alpha   90.00
_cell.angle_beta   90.00
_cell.angle_gamma   90.00
#
_symmetry.space_group_name_H-M   'P 1'
#
loop_
_entity.id
_entity.type
_entity.pdbx_description
1 polymer ?
#
loop_
_entity_poly.entity_id
_entity_poly.type
_entity_poly.pdbx_seq_one_letter_code
_entity_poly.pdbx_strand_id
1 'polypeptide(L)'
;MSQASHLEAFDAELSVIGGIFLENQALDRVLPLVDVSDFHAPRHAVVYGRMLELAEQGQPIDTVTVTQALEKAGQLEAAGGPEYVADLAEAAATAVNIEH
;
A
#
# COMPACT_ATOMS: atom_id res chain seq x y z
N MET A 1 5.87 -4.42 -26.45
CA MET A 1 4.84 -3.61 -25.74
C MET A 1 5.36 -3.46 -24.32
N SER A 2 5.74 -2.23 -23.98
CA SER A 2 7.12 -1.88 -23.65
C SER A 2 7.16 -1.08 -22.36
N GLN A 3 7.70 -1.64 -21.28
CA GLN A 3 8.20 -1.04 -20.02
C GLN A 3 7.37 0.08 -19.33
N ALA A 4 6.89 1.09 -20.07
CA ALA A 4 6.00 2.17 -19.68
C ALA A 4 4.70 1.71 -18.99
N SER A 5 4.02 0.69 -19.50
CA SER A 5 2.76 0.21 -18.89
C SER A 5 2.96 -0.41 -17.50
N HIS A 6 4.17 -0.88 -17.20
CA HIS A 6 4.51 -1.44 -15.89
C HIS A 6 4.92 -0.33 -14.91
N LEU A 7 5.55 0.73 -15.41
CA LEU A 7 5.88 1.92 -14.62
C LEU A 7 4.60 2.67 -14.22
N GLU A 8 3.67 2.89 -15.16
CA GLU A 8 2.37 3.51 -14.88
C GLU A 8 1.56 2.72 -13.85
N ALA A 9 1.57 1.38 -13.92
CA ALA A 9 0.91 0.54 -12.93
C ALA A 9 1.57 0.66 -11.54
N PHE A 10 2.91 0.66 -11.49
CA PHE A 10 3.65 0.78 -10.24
C PHE A 10 3.42 2.14 -9.55
N ASP A 11 3.46 3.23 -10.32
CA ASP A 11 3.19 4.58 -9.81
C ASP A 11 1.75 4.69 -9.30
N ALA A 12 0.77 4.10 -10.00
CA ALA A 12 -0.61 4.05 -9.54
C ALA A 12 -0.78 3.26 -8.23
N GLU A 13 -0.12 2.11 -8.10
CA GLU A 13 -0.10 1.33 -6.85
C GLU A 13 0.50 2.11 -5.69
N LEU A 14 1.59 2.84 -5.94
CA LEU A 14 2.20 3.74 -4.96
C LEU A 14 1.24 4.85 -4.55
N SER A 15 0.58 5.51 -5.50
CA SER A 15 -0.36 6.60 -5.20
C SER A 15 -1.55 6.11 -4.37
N VAL A 16 -2.05 4.89 -4.62
CA VAL A 16 -3.10 4.28 -3.80
C VAL A 16 -2.63 4.05 -2.36
N ILE A 17 -1.51 3.34 -2.19
CA ILE A 17 -0.96 3.01 -0.87
C ILE A 17 -0.59 4.29 -0.11
N GLY A 18 -0.04 5.27 -0.82
CA GLY A 18 0.43 6.55 -0.27
C GLY A 18 -0.71 7.44 0.15
N GLY A 19 -1.78 7.49 -0.66
CA GLY A 19 -3.00 8.21 -0.31
C GLY A 19 -3.61 7.68 0.98
N ILE A 20 -3.59 6.36 1.18
CA ILE A 20 -4.11 5.73 2.41
C ILE A 20 -3.20 6.03 3.61
N PHE A 21 -1.88 5.94 3.46
CA PHE A 21 -0.94 6.29 4.54
C PHE A 21 -1.05 7.78 4.93
N LEU A 22 -1.22 8.68 3.96
CA LEU A 22 -1.37 10.11 4.19
C LEU A 22 -2.72 10.43 4.85
N GLU A 23 -3.77 9.78 4.37
CA GLU A 23 -5.14 10.02 4.76
C GLU A 23 -5.89 8.68 4.81
N ASN A 24 -6.02 8.07 6.00
CA ASN A 24 -6.64 6.75 6.14
C ASN A 24 -8.08 6.70 5.58
N GLN A 25 -8.83 7.82 5.62
CA GLN A 25 -10.17 7.95 5.01
C GLN A 25 -10.16 7.94 3.47
N ALA A 26 -8.99 8.06 2.82
CA ALA A 26 -8.87 7.76 1.39
C ALA A 26 -9.21 6.31 1.08
N LEU A 27 -9.05 5.40 2.05
CA LEU A 27 -9.39 4.00 1.84
C LEU A 27 -10.86 3.81 1.48
N ASP A 28 -11.80 4.53 2.10
CA ASP A 28 -13.23 4.45 1.77
C ASP A 28 -13.54 4.82 0.31
N ARG A 29 -12.71 5.69 -0.28
CA ARG A 29 -12.82 6.11 -1.69
C ARG A 29 -12.16 5.12 -2.64
N VAL A 30 -11.08 4.47 -2.21
CA VAL A 30 -10.31 3.49 -2.98
C VAL A 30 -10.99 2.12 -3.00
N LEU A 31 -11.56 1.69 -1.88
CA LEU A 31 -12.17 0.37 -1.68
C LEU A 31 -13.14 -0.06 -2.81
N PRO A 32 -14.06 0.79 -3.32
CA PRO A 32 -14.94 0.40 -4.43
C PRO A 32 -14.26 0.39 -5.81
N LEU A 33 -13.03 0.89 -5.93
CA LEU A 33 -12.31 1.08 -7.18
C LEU A 33 -11.16 0.08 -7.38
N VAL A 34 -10.54 -0.38 -6.30
CA VAL A 34 -9.31 -1.18 -6.34
C VAL A 34 -9.41 -2.36 -5.38
N ASP A 35 -9.32 -3.56 -5.92
CA ASP A 35 -9.18 -4.81 -5.18
C ASP A 35 -7.70 -5.18 -4.99
N VAL A 36 -7.41 -6.01 -3.98
CA VAL A 36 -6.06 -6.54 -3.75
C VAL A 36 -5.50 -7.25 -4.99
N SER A 37 -6.37 -7.90 -5.76
CA SER A 37 -6.00 -8.62 -6.99
C SER A 37 -5.65 -7.72 -8.18
N ASP A 38 -5.93 -6.42 -8.11
CA ASP A 38 -5.56 -5.44 -9.14
C ASP A 38 -4.08 -5.02 -9.06
N PHE A 39 -3.41 -5.28 -7.93
CA PHE A 39 -1.99 -4.98 -7.75
C PHE A 39 -1.12 -5.94 -8.56
N HIS A 40 -0.28 -5.39 -9.43
CA HIS A 40 0.70 -6.13 -10.20
C HIS A 40 1.91 -6.53 -9.34
N ALA A 41 2.34 -5.71 -8.38
CA ALA A 41 3.40 -6.06 -7.45
C ALA A 41 2.87 -6.88 -6.27
N PRO A 42 3.26 -8.17 -6.10
CA PRO A 42 2.71 -9.02 -5.03
C PRO A 42 2.95 -8.46 -3.63
N ARG A 43 4.10 -7.82 -3.42
CA ARG A 43 4.44 -7.15 -2.15
C ARG A 43 3.52 -5.98 -1.82
N HIS A 44 3.06 -5.23 -2.82
CA HIS A 44 2.10 -4.16 -2.62
C HIS A 44 0.71 -4.70 -2.31
N ALA A 45 0.29 -5.77 -3.01
CA ALA A 45 -0.95 -6.47 -2.73
C ALA A 45 -1.01 -6.95 -1.26
N VAL A 46 0.10 -7.52 -0.74
CA VAL A 46 0.20 -7.94 0.67
C VAL A 46 0.05 -6.75 1.62
N VAL A 47 0.72 -5.63 1.34
CA VAL A 47 0.62 -4.42 2.17
C VAL A 47 -0.81 -3.87 2.15
N TYR A 48 -1.38 -3.67 0.97
CA TYR A 48 -2.74 -3.14 0.82
C TYR A 48 -3.78 -4.05 1.49
N GLY A 49 -3.70 -5.36 1.30
CA GLY A 49 -4.58 -6.32 1.98
C GLY A 49 -4.50 -6.21 3.51
N ARG A 50 -3.30 -6.00 4.07
CA ARG A 50 -3.13 -5.77 5.51
C ARG A 50 -3.73 -4.44 5.96
N MET A 51 -3.67 -3.40 5.14
CA MET A 51 -4.34 -2.11 5.41
C MET A 51 -5.86 -2.27 5.49
N LEU A 52 -6.45 -3.08 4.61
CA LEU A 52 -7.88 -3.40 4.64
C LEU A 52 -8.27 -4.06 5.96
N GLU A 53 -7.54 -5.10 6.37
CA GLU A 53 -7.81 -5.81 7.62
C GLU A 53 -7.70 -4.89 8.85
N LEU A 54 -6.72 -3.97 8.85
CA LEU A 54 -6.56 -2.98 9.92
C LEU A 54 -7.73 -2.00 9.97
N ALA A 55 -8.18 -1.52 8.80
CA ALA A 55 -9.33 -0.64 8.69
C ALA A 55 -10.60 -1.30 9.23
N GLU A 56 -10.85 -2.55 8.87
CA GLU A 56 -11.99 -3.34 9.38
C GLU A 56 -11.95 -3.49 10.90
N GLN A 57 -10.76 -3.54 11.48
CA GLN A 57 -10.54 -3.61 12.93
C GLN A 57 -10.55 -2.23 13.62
N GLY A 58 -10.73 -1.14 12.88
CA GLY A 58 -10.66 0.22 13.41
C GLY A 58 -9.26 0.61 13.91
N GLN A 59 -8.22 -0.01 13.36
CA GLN A 59 -6.82 0.26 13.70
C GLN A 59 -6.22 1.31 12.75
N PRO A 60 -5.26 2.12 13.24
CA PRO A 60 -4.60 3.11 12.40
C PRO A 60 -3.77 2.44 11.29
N ILE A 61 -3.75 3.05 10.12
CA ILE A 61 -2.96 2.60 8.97
C ILE A 61 -1.75 3.53 8.85
N ASP A 62 -0.78 3.33 9.74
CA ASP A 62 0.53 3.96 9.71
C ASP A 62 1.63 2.90 9.55
N THR A 63 2.82 3.31 9.11
CA THR A 63 3.94 2.40 8.80
C THR A 63 4.28 1.47 9.96
N VAL A 64 4.24 1.95 11.20
CA VAL A 64 4.56 1.14 12.39
C VAL A 64 3.48 0.09 12.60
N THR A 65 2.22 0.50 12.59
CA THR A 65 1.08 -0.41 12.81
C THR A 65 0.99 -1.47 11.70
N VAL A 66 1.14 -1.06 10.43
CA VAL A 66 1.13 -1.99 9.28
C VAL A 66 2.28 -3.00 9.38
N THR A 67 3.49 -2.54 9.68
CA THR A 67 4.67 -3.43 9.81
C THR A 67 4.46 -4.45 10.92
N GLN A 68 3.99 -4.03 12.09
CA GLN A 68 3.69 -4.92 13.21
C GLN A 68 2.57 -5.92 12.88
N ALA A 69 1.54 -5.49 12.16
CA ALA A 69 0.44 -6.34 11.76
C ALA A 69 0.90 -7.41 10.74
N LEU A 70 1.75 -7.03 9.79
CA LEU A 70 2.40 -7.96 8.86
C LEU A 70 3.29 -8.97 9.59
N GLU A 71 4.07 -8.52 10.57
CA GLU A 71 4.93 -9.39 11.38
C GLU A 71 4.10 -10.41 12.16
N LYS A 72 3.05 -9.95 12.86
CA LYS A 72 2.13 -10.82 13.61
C LYS A 72 1.41 -11.84 12.73
N ALA A 73 1.13 -11.47 11.47
CA ALA A 73 0.52 -12.35 10.49
C ALA A 73 1.52 -13.30 9.79
N GLY A 74 2.83 -13.18 10.06
CA GLY A 74 3.87 -13.95 9.37
C GLY A 74 4.02 -13.58 7.88
N GLN A 75 3.56 -12.39 7.49
CA GLN A 75 3.54 -11.90 6.11
C GLN A 75 4.58 -10.82 5.83
N LEU A 76 5.34 -10.37 6.83
CA LEU A 76 6.32 -9.28 6.68
C LEU A 76 7.36 -9.57 5.59
N GLU A 77 7.88 -10.79 5.52
CA GLU A 77 8.83 -11.19 4.47
C GLU A 77 8.19 -11.17 3.08
N ALA A 78 6.91 -11.56 2.96
CA ALA A 78 6.18 -11.51 1.71
C ALA A 78 5.88 -10.06 1.27
N ALA A 79 5.78 -9.14 2.23
CA ALA A 79 5.70 -7.71 1.97
C ALA A 79 7.06 -7.08 1.61
N GLY A 80 8.17 -7.83 1.67
CA GLY A 80 9.52 -7.34 1.36
C GLY A 80 10.36 -6.96 2.57
N GLY A 81 9.88 -7.21 3.78
CA GLY A 81 10.58 -6.90 5.03
C GLY A 81 10.26 -5.50 5.57
N PRO A 82 10.71 -5.19 6.80
CA PRO A 82 10.38 -3.94 7.48
C PRO A 82 10.96 -2.70 6.78
N GLU A 83 12.18 -2.80 6.23
CA GLU A 83 12.81 -1.71 5.48
C GLU A 83 12.00 -1.38 4.21
N TYR A 84 11.55 -2.40 3.48
CA TYR A 84 10.75 -2.19 2.28
C TYR A 84 9.41 -1.52 2.57
N VAL A 85 8.73 -1.89 3.66
CA VAL A 85 7.45 -1.26 4.04
C VAL A 85 7.65 0.21 4.41
N ALA A 86 8.77 0.56 5.04
CA ALA A 86 9.13 1.94 5.32
C ALA A 86 9.42 2.73 4.03
N ASP A 87 10.26 2.21 3.15
CA ASP A 87 10.57 2.81 1.85
C ASP A 87 9.32 2.99 1.00
N LEU A 88 8.42 1.99 1.02
CA LEU A 88 7.15 2.03 0.32
C LEU A 88 6.28 3.18 0.82
N ALA A 89 6.14 3.36 2.13
CA ALA A 89 5.36 4.45 2.71
C ALA A 89 5.92 5.83 2.31
N GLU A 90 7.25 5.99 2.28
CA GLU A 90 7.91 7.23 1.88
C GLU A 90 7.76 7.52 0.37
N ALA A 91 8.01 6.51 -0.47
CA ALA A 91 7.86 6.62 -1.92
C ALA A 91 6.40 6.93 -2.30
N ALA A 92 5.46 6.26 -1.65
CA ALA A 92 4.04 6.43 -1.86
C ALA A 92 3.55 7.83 -1.43
N ALA A 93 4.04 8.36 -0.30
CA ALA A 93 3.75 9.74 0.09
C ALA A 93 4.31 10.78 -0.90
N THR A 94 5.42 10.46 -1.57
CA THR A 94 6.01 11.32 -2.61
C THR A 94 5.21 11.28 -3.91
N ALA A 95 4.73 10.11 -4.32
CA ALA A 95 3.91 9.94 -5.54
C ALA A 95 2.62 10.78 -5.49
N VAL A 96 1.93 10.80 -4.34
CA VAL A 96 0.73 11.63 -4.13
C VAL A 96 0.99 13.12 -4.35
N ASN A 97 2.18 13.61 -3.97
CA ASN A 97 2.56 15.02 -4.14
C ASN A 97 2.96 15.39 -5.58
N ILE A 98 3.28 14.39 -6.42
CA ILE A 98 3.68 14.61 -7.82
C ILE A 98 2.45 14.66 -8.75
N GLU A 99 1.35 13.97 -8.39
CA GLU A 99 0.13 13.87 -9.21
C GLU A 99 -0.92 14.98 -8.94
N HIS A 100 -0.61 16.01 -8.15
CA HIS A 100 -1.49 17.16 -7.88
C HIS A 100 -1.15 18.40 -8.72
#